data_AF-A0A967B4S6-F1
#
_entry.id   AF-A0A967B4S6-F1
#
_cell.length_a   1.000
_cell.length_b   1.000
_cell.length_c   1.000
_cell.angle_alpha   90.00
_cell.angle_beta   90.00
_cell.angle_gamma   90.00
#
_symmetry.space_group_name_H-M   'P 1'
#
loop_
_entity.id
_entity.type
_entity.pdbx_description
1 polymer ?
#
loop_
_entity_poly.entity_id
_entity_poly.type
_entity_poly.pdbx_seq_one_letter_code
_entity_poly.pdbx_strand_id
1 'polypeptide(L)'
;MSHDADGEGVGRGAPPPWSSVERVASIDSTNAALLRDPRPWRALVADYQTDGRGRRDRAWEAPPGASLAFSAALPLPHETDRWGWVPLLVGLAARRAIATAAGLDVGLKWPNDVLVRDGDQWLKLGGILCNATGGDFPVVVVGVGINLFQTREQLPTTQATSIALCGKQIDTEELINALLVELARVHDAWHTDRLDDEYRAACVTIGQEVRVQVADDREEIGDAVDIDTSGRLILETPRGRTPHAVGDVVHVRPREPRERHTTEQVRAATVERAAFVDSIEQRLMGAPRTLRRADVSQAAGIPPEVSRRFWRALGFANARDEDVVFSESDVAAVRGVMSLIADGLVDETTALGITRAVGRSTDRMAMWVLQLVTDMFTADGEVDETTARSAADRAAIIADRFTPLLDYVWRRNLTVAISRLIADSEPESHIGVVRTVGFADLVNFTQLVRQMGERELAALIVTFETIASDVVSQHGGALVKTVGDEVLYSHTSIEGAVAIAVDLIEATAANDLLPRMRIGMATGRVLARLGDIYGTTVNRAARLTTAAAPGTILADADIARTVAMRPDLDTRPYRAVQLSGLGELTPWTITRHGTSDPDTEGESR
;
A
#
# COMPACT_ATOMS: atom_id res chain seq x y z
N MET A 1 -46.16 0.82 -18.42
CA MET A 1 -46.60 -0.15 -17.40
C MET A 1 -45.41 -0.36 -16.49
N SER A 2 -45.38 0.39 -15.40
CA SER A 2 -44.42 0.26 -14.31
C SER A 2 -44.75 -1.02 -13.53
N HIS A 3 -43.76 -1.84 -13.28
CA HIS A 3 -43.83 -2.84 -12.22
C HIS A 3 -42.96 -2.33 -11.07
N ASP A 4 -43.62 -1.56 -10.20
CA ASP A 4 -43.26 -1.46 -8.80
C ASP A 4 -43.45 -2.86 -8.21
N ALA A 5 -42.36 -3.46 -7.75
CA ALA A 5 -42.39 -4.62 -6.86
C ALA A 5 -42.02 -4.11 -5.48
N ASP A 6 -43.05 -3.99 -4.64
CA ASP A 6 -42.99 -3.57 -3.24
C ASP A 6 -41.98 -4.41 -2.46
N GLY A 7 -40.89 -3.78 -2.01
CA GLY A 7 -40.09 -4.28 -0.91
C GLY A 7 -40.87 -4.06 0.38
N GLU A 8 -41.28 -5.15 1.05
CA GLU A 8 -41.85 -5.08 2.40
C GLU A 8 -40.82 -4.46 3.35
N GLY A 9 -41.02 -3.17 3.65
CA GLY A 9 -40.16 -2.43 4.56
C GLY A 9 -40.28 -2.97 5.98
N VAL A 10 -39.23 -3.64 6.46
CA VAL A 10 -38.96 -3.85 7.89
C VAL A 10 -38.44 -2.53 8.48
N GLY A 11 -39.30 -1.49 8.46
CA GLY A 11 -38.93 -0.12 8.78
C GLY A 11 -39.29 0.36 10.19
N ARG A 12 -39.60 -0.53 11.14
CA ARG A 12 -39.95 -0.12 12.51
C ARG A 12 -39.23 -0.98 13.55
N GLY A 13 -38.07 -0.49 14.02
CA GLY A 13 -37.40 -1.06 15.20
C GLY A 13 -35.88 -1.11 15.16
N ALA A 14 -35.22 -0.62 14.09
CA ALA A 14 -33.76 -0.63 14.03
C ALA A 14 -33.17 0.08 15.26
N PRO A 15 -32.31 -0.59 16.06
CA PRO A 15 -31.76 0.03 17.25
C PRO A 15 -30.93 1.26 16.83
N PRO A 16 -30.94 2.37 17.59
CA PRO A 16 -30.02 3.46 17.30
C PRO A 16 -28.58 2.93 17.33
N PRO A 17 -27.69 3.39 16.44
CA PRO A 17 -27.81 4.53 15.52
C PRO A 17 -28.32 4.20 14.09
N TRP A 18 -28.86 3.01 13.83
CA TRP A 18 -29.24 2.56 12.49
C TRP A 18 -30.40 3.37 11.90
N SER A 19 -30.16 4.00 10.75
CA SER A 19 -31.13 4.84 10.03
C SER A 19 -32.06 4.04 9.11
N SER A 20 -31.60 2.89 8.60
CA SER A 20 -32.41 1.95 7.84
C SER A 20 -31.80 0.54 7.88
N VAL A 21 -32.64 -0.48 8.02
CA VAL A 21 -32.27 -1.89 7.83
C VAL A 21 -33.22 -2.43 6.77
N GLU A 22 -32.68 -2.84 5.62
CA GLU A 22 -33.46 -3.34 4.50
C GLU A 22 -33.14 -4.83 4.28
N ARG A 23 -34.15 -5.62 3.95
CA ARG A 23 -33.98 -7.03 3.55
C ARG A 23 -34.57 -7.22 2.16
N VAL A 24 -33.79 -7.84 1.27
CA VAL A 24 -34.19 -8.13 -0.11
C VAL A 24 -34.07 -9.63 -0.40
N ALA A 25 -34.96 -10.15 -1.24
CA ALA A 25 -34.94 -11.56 -1.61
C ALA A 25 -33.72 -11.94 -2.46
N SER A 26 -33.26 -11.04 -3.34
CA SER A 26 -32.13 -11.28 -4.24
C SER A 26 -31.49 -9.98 -4.68
N ILE A 27 -30.16 -9.96 -4.82
CA ILE A 27 -29.40 -8.80 -5.30
C ILE A 27 -28.08 -9.24 -5.96
N ASP A 28 -27.41 -8.34 -6.69
CA ASP A 28 -26.05 -8.57 -7.20
C ASP A 28 -25.06 -8.76 -6.05
N SER A 29 -24.82 -7.70 -5.29
CA SER A 29 -24.00 -7.72 -4.10
C SER A 29 -24.45 -6.69 -3.08
N THR A 30 -24.63 -7.10 -1.82
CA THR A 30 -25.02 -6.20 -0.74
C THR A 30 -23.97 -5.11 -0.52
N ASN A 31 -22.67 -5.43 -0.66
CA ASN A 31 -21.60 -4.42 -0.63
C ASN A 31 -21.69 -3.47 -1.82
N ALA A 32 -21.88 -3.97 -3.04
CA ALA A 32 -21.98 -3.12 -4.24
C ALA A 32 -23.19 -2.18 -4.16
N ALA A 33 -24.32 -2.66 -3.65
CA ALA A 33 -25.52 -1.87 -3.45
C ALA A 33 -25.31 -0.73 -2.45
N LEU A 34 -24.68 -0.99 -1.31
CA LEU A 34 -24.37 0.07 -0.33
C LEU A 34 -23.24 1.00 -0.81
N LEU A 35 -22.31 0.55 -1.66
CA LEU A 35 -21.31 1.43 -2.27
C LEU A 35 -21.91 2.42 -3.28
N ARG A 36 -23.02 2.05 -3.96
CA ARG A 36 -23.76 2.96 -4.84
C ARG A 36 -24.50 4.06 -4.08
N ASP A 37 -24.86 3.82 -2.82
CA ASP A 37 -25.55 4.78 -1.94
C ASP A 37 -25.00 4.68 -0.49
N PRO A 38 -23.77 5.18 -0.24
CA PRO A 38 -23.01 4.96 0.98
C PRO A 38 -23.44 5.91 2.10
N ARG A 39 -24.74 6.01 2.37
CA ARG A 39 -25.25 6.77 3.51
C ARG A 39 -24.90 6.05 4.83
N PRO A 40 -24.31 6.75 5.82
CA PRO A 40 -23.95 6.13 7.10
C PRO A 40 -25.13 5.50 7.82
N TRP A 41 -24.84 4.49 8.64
CA TRP A 41 -25.78 3.77 9.48
C TRP A 41 -26.94 3.13 8.72
N ARG A 42 -26.65 2.60 7.53
CA ARG A 42 -27.58 1.76 6.77
C ARG A 42 -27.10 0.33 6.78
N ALA A 43 -28.02 -0.61 6.90
CA ALA A 43 -27.74 -2.03 6.71
C ALA A 43 -28.64 -2.62 5.62
N LEU A 44 -28.11 -3.58 4.89
CA LEU A 44 -28.79 -4.31 3.83
C LEU A 44 -28.51 -5.80 4.02
N VAL A 45 -29.58 -6.58 4.02
CA VAL A 45 -29.55 -8.04 4.09
C VAL A 45 -30.12 -8.60 2.79
N ALA A 46 -29.48 -9.63 2.24
CA ALA A 46 -30.01 -10.36 1.09
C ALA A 46 -30.19 -11.85 1.43
N ASP A 47 -31.31 -12.43 0.99
CA ASP A 47 -31.50 -13.88 1.08
C ASP A 47 -30.66 -14.62 0.02
N TYR A 48 -30.30 -13.94 -1.06
CA TYR A 48 -29.48 -14.48 -2.14
C TYR A 48 -28.65 -13.37 -2.83
N GLN A 49 -27.39 -13.69 -3.16
CA GLN A 49 -26.50 -12.84 -3.95
C GLN A 49 -26.14 -13.53 -5.27
N THR A 50 -26.32 -12.85 -6.39
CA THR A 50 -25.95 -13.39 -7.71
C THR A 50 -24.49 -13.14 -8.08
N ASP A 51 -23.86 -12.11 -7.52
CA ASP A 51 -22.43 -11.75 -7.71
C ASP A 51 -21.78 -11.45 -6.34
N GLY A 52 -21.96 -12.38 -5.39
CA GLY A 52 -21.35 -12.29 -4.06
C GLY A 52 -19.83 -12.24 -4.15
N ARG A 53 -19.19 -11.34 -3.41
CA ARG A 53 -17.73 -11.16 -3.44
C ARG A 53 -17.09 -11.40 -2.08
N GLY A 54 -16.02 -12.17 -2.09
CA GLY A 54 -15.00 -12.22 -1.07
C GLY A 54 -13.82 -11.31 -1.39
N ARG A 55 -12.78 -11.36 -0.55
CA ARG A 55 -11.58 -10.56 -0.76
C ARG A 55 -10.84 -10.97 -2.04
N ARG A 56 -10.25 -10.00 -2.74
CA ARG A 56 -9.52 -10.18 -4.01
C ARG A 56 -10.34 -10.86 -5.11
N ASP A 57 -11.58 -10.39 -5.27
CA ASP A 57 -12.54 -10.83 -6.30
C ASP A 57 -12.85 -12.33 -6.31
N ARG A 58 -12.64 -13.04 -5.20
CA ARG A 58 -13.14 -14.42 -5.05
C ARG A 58 -14.66 -14.42 -4.98
N ALA A 59 -15.32 -15.35 -5.66
CA ALA A 59 -16.76 -15.50 -5.57
C ALA A 59 -17.18 -15.98 -4.17
N TRP A 60 -18.28 -15.44 -3.66
CA TRP A 60 -19.01 -15.92 -2.49
C TRP A 60 -20.35 -16.48 -2.99
N GLU A 61 -20.45 -17.80 -3.04
CA GLU A 61 -21.63 -18.51 -3.57
C GLU A 61 -22.32 -19.30 -2.46
N ALA A 62 -23.63 -19.12 -2.36
CA ALA A 62 -24.48 -19.90 -1.47
C ALA A 62 -25.89 -20.03 -2.08
N PRO A 63 -26.58 -21.16 -1.86
CA PRO A 63 -28.00 -21.28 -2.21
C PRO A 63 -28.85 -20.22 -1.48
N PRO A 64 -30.00 -19.81 -2.06
CA PRO A 64 -30.92 -18.88 -1.40
C PRO A 64 -31.29 -19.30 0.02
N GLY A 65 -31.14 -18.39 0.97
CA GLY A 65 -31.43 -18.58 2.39
C GLY A 65 -30.42 -19.45 3.15
N ALA A 66 -29.41 -20.02 2.49
CA ALA A 66 -28.48 -20.96 3.12
C ALA A 66 -27.32 -20.27 3.87
N SER A 67 -27.04 -19.00 3.56
CA SER A 67 -26.06 -18.15 4.24
C SER A 67 -26.66 -16.78 4.52
N LEU A 68 -26.19 -16.11 5.58
CA LEU A 68 -26.44 -14.69 5.79
C LEU A 68 -25.54 -13.86 4.88
N ALA A 69 -26.13 -13.05 4.02
CA ALA A 69 -25.46 -11.95 3.32
C ALA A 69 -25.88 -10.62 3.93
N PHE A 70 -25.01 -10.05 4.77
CA PHE A 70 -25.25 -8.79 5.47
C PHE A 70 -24.22 -7.76 5.05
N SER A 71 -24.63 -6.52 4.77
CA SER A 71 -23.72 -5.39 4.64
C SER A 71 -24.21 -4.19 5.43
N ALA A 72 -23.28 -3.38 5.92
CA ALA A 72 -23.56 -2.13 6.59
C ALA A 72 -22.63 -1.00 6.12
N ALA A 73 -23.17 0.21 5.97
CA ALA A 73 -22.40 1.42 5.70
C ALA A 73 -22.16 2.15 7.04
N LEU A 74 -20.90 2.23 7.47
CA LEU A 74 -20.50 2.84 8.74
C LEU A 74 -19.66 4.10 8.47
N PRO A 75 -19.76 5.17 9.29
CA PRO A 75 -18.81 6.27 9.22
C PRO A 75 -17.38 5.75 9.37
N LEU A 76 -16.48 6.08 8.44
CA LEU A 76 -15.09 5.67 8.57
C LEU A 76 -14.43 6.50 9.69
N PRO A 77 -13.68 5.88 10.62
CA PRO A 77 -12.98 6.59 11.68
C PRO A 77 -11.97 7.62 11.15
N HIS A 78 -11.84 8.75 11.83
CA HIS A 78 -10.95 9.84 11.42
C HIS A 78 -9.46 9.47 11.50
N GLU A 79 -9.07 8.56 12.39
CA GLU A 79 -7.69 8.10 12.56
C GLU A 79 -7.30 7.10 11.46
N THR A 80 -6.71 7.63 10.39
CA THR A 80 -6.24 6.87 9.22
C THR A 80 -5.30 5.73 9.60
N ASP A 81 -4.48 5.90 10.63
CA ASP A 81 -3.48 4.91 11.08
C ASP A 81 -4.12 3.64 11.66
N ARG A 82 -5.42 3.70 12.01
CA ARG A 82 -6.19 2.57 12.55
C ARG A 82 -7.07 1.89 11.50
N TRP A 83 -7.12 2.35 10.26
CA TRP A 83 -8.00 1.76 9.24
C TRP A 83 -7.76 0.26 8.99
N GLY A 84 -6.54 -0.25 9.26
CA GLY A 84 -6.25 -1.69 9.21
C GLY A 84 -7.05 -2.53 10.22
N TRP A 85 -7.57 -1.93 11.29
CA TRP A 85 -8.43 -2.59 12.28
C TRP A 85 -9.87 -2.83 11.80
N VAL A 86 -10.30 -2.28 10.66
CA VAL A 86 -11.74 -2.31 10.26
C VAL A 86 -12.25 -3.72 10.10
N PRO A 87 -11.62 -4.57 9.26
CA PRO A 87 -12.07 -5.96 9.15
C PRO A 87 -11.93 -6.73 10.47
N LEU A 88 -10.95 -6.41 11.32
CA LEU A 88 -10.69 -7.13 12.57
C LEU A 88 -11.80 -6.87 13.59
N LEU A 89 -12.16 -5.60 13.75
CA LEU A 89 -13.20 -5.16 14.67
C LEU A 89 -14.60 -5.56 14.20
N VAL A 90 -14.87 -5.55 12.89
CA VAL A 90 -16.08 -6.17 12.32
C VAL A 90 -16.13 -7.67 12.64
N GLY A 91 -14.99 -8.36 12.61
CA GLY A 91 -14.89 -9.76 13.01
C GLY A 91 -15.19 -9.98 14.48
N LEU A 92 -14.70 -9.08 15.35
CA LEU A 92 -15.04 -9.11 16.77
C LEU A 92 -16.55 -8.92 17.01
N ALA A 93 -17.18 -8.01 16.27
CA ALA A 93 -18.64 -7.83 16.32
C ALA A 93 -19.37 -9.11 15.87
N ALA A 94 -18.95 -9.72 14.76
CA ALA A 94 -19.51 -10.98 14.27
C ALA A 94 -19.32 -12.12 15.28
N ARG A 95 -18.14 -12.24 15.90
CA ARG A 95 -17.86 -13.20 16.96
C ARG A 95 -18.86 -13.08 18.11
N ARG A 96 -19.05 -11.88 18.64
CA ARG A 96 -19.97 -11.63 19.76
C ARG A 96 -21.42 -11.88 19.37
N ALA A 97 -21.83 -11.48 18.17
CA ALA A 97 -23.17 -11.71 17.67
C ALA A 97 -23.47 -13.22 17.54
N ILE A 98 -22.57 -13.99 16.94
CA ILE A 98 -22.73 -15.44 16.76
C ILE A 98 -22.66 -16.17 18.11
N ALA A 99 -21.74 -15.77 19.00
CA ALA A 99 -21.65 -16.35 20.33
C ALA A 99 -22.96 -16.12 21.12
N THR A 100 -23.57 -14.94 20.98
CA THR A 100 -24.85 -14.61 21.63
C THR A 100 -26.02 -15.40 21.02
N ALA A 101 -26.15 -15.40 19.69
CA ALA A 101 -27.31 -15.97 19.01
C ALA A 101 -27.27 -17.50 18.87
N ALA A 102 -26.07 -18.09 18.76
CA ALA A 102 -25.91 -19.54 18.51
C ALA A 102 -25.20 -20.31 19.65
N GLY A 103 -24.62 -19.60 20.63
CA GLY A 103 -23.86 -20.23 21.73
C GLY A 103 -22.66 -21.05 21.24
N LEU A 104 -21.99 -20.57 20.19
CA LEU A 104 -20.82 -21.20 19.57
C LEU A 104 -19.51 -20.62 20.11
N ASP A 105 -18.47 -21.46 20.20
CA ASP A 105 -17.09 -21.00 20.43
C ASP A 105 -16.51 -20.54 19.09
N VAL A 106 -16.50 -19.22 18.91
CA VAL A 106 -16.16 -18.57 17.64
C VAL A 106 -14.78 -17.97 17.73
N GLY A 107 -13.87 -18.31 16.83
CA GLY A 107 -12.51 -17.78 16.73
C GLY A 107 -12.36 -16.85 15.53
N LEU A 108 -11.33 -16.01 15.54
CA LEU A 108 -11.03 -15.09 14.44
C LEU A 108 -9.71 -15.49 13.79
N LYS A 109 -9.71 -15.70 12.48
CA LYS A 109 -8.49 -15.92 11.70
C LYS A 109 -8.19 -14.66 10.91
N TRP A 110 -7.03 -14.07 11.18
CA TRP A 110 -6.62 -12.84 10.53
C TRP A 110 -6.50 -13.04 9.00
N PRO A 111 -6.94 -12.07 8.19
CA PRO A 111 -7.54 -10.79 8.61
C PRO A 111 -9.07 -10.80 8.64
N ASN A 112 -9.72 -11.79 8.01
CA ASN A 112 -11.12 -11.65 7.59
C ASN A 112 -11.99 -12.89 7.84
N ASP A 113 -11.45 -13.97 8.42
CA ASP A 113 -12.16 -15.25 8.51
C ASP A 113 -12.75 -15.45 9.91
N VAL A 114 -14.04 -15.77 9.96
CA VAL A 114 -14.74 -16.15 11.19
C VAL A 114 -14.76 -17.67 11.26
N LEU A 115 -14.22 -18.24 12.33
CA LEU A 115 -14.12 -19.68 12.54
C LEU A 115 -14.99 -20.12 13.71
N VAL A 116 -15.40 -21.38 13.73
CA VAL A 116 -16.03 -22.02 14.88
C VAL A 116 -15.25 -23.26 15.27
N ARG A 117 -15.18 -23.54 16.56
CA ARG A 117 -14.52 -24.72 17.07
C ARG A 117 -15.44 -25.94 16.98
N ASP A 118 -14.95 -26.99 16.32
CA ASP A 118 -15.57 -28.31 16.25
C ASP A 118 -14.56 -29.35 16.79
N GLY A 119 -14.78 -29.80 18.02
CA GLY A 119 -13.80 -30.58 18.78
C GLY A 119 -12.49 -29.81 19.00
N ASP A 120 -11.40 -30.33 18.43
CA ASP A 120 -10.05 -29.75 18.49
C ASP A 120 -9.69 -28.94 17.23
N GLN A 121 -10.63 -28.81 16.27
CA GLN A 121 -10.39 -28.11 15.00
C GLN A 121 -11.15 -26.81 14.90
N TRP A 122 -10.57 -25.83 14.20
CA TRP A 122 -11.24 -24.60 13.81
C TRP A 122 -11.70 -24.69 12.36
N LEU A 123 -13.00 -24.57 12.13
CA LEU A 123 -13.62 -24.62 10.80
C LEU A 123 -14.18 -23.25 10.42
N LYS A 124 -14.04 -22.88 9.14
CA LYS A 124 -14.49 -21.59 8.62
C LYS A 124 -16.00 -21.51 8.54
N LEU A 125 -16.57 -20.60 9.31
CA LEU A 125 -17.99 -20.32 9.35
C LEU A 125 -18.39 -19.17 8.43
N GLY A 126 -17.49 -18.20 8.21
CA GLY A 126 -17.82 -16.98 7.50
C GLY A 126 -16.62 -16.15 7.07
N GLY A 127 -16.91 -15.02 6.44
CA GLY A 127 -15.91 -14.08 5.95
C GLY A 127 -16.37 -12.62 6.02
N ILE A 128 -15.40 -11.72 6.08
CA ILE A 128 -15.60 -10.27 6.17
C ILE A 128 -14.98 -9.59 4.96
N LEU A 129 -15.68 -8.60 4.40
CA LEU A 129 -15.20 -7.79 3.29
C LEU A 129 -15.51 -6.32 3.54
N CYS A 130 -14.48 -5.48 3.67
CA CYS A 130 -14.65 -4.04 3.89
C CYS A 130 -14.19 -3.25 2.66
N ASN A 131 -15.01 -2.29 2.22
CA ASN A 131 -14.72 -1.38 1.12
C ASN A 131 -14.92 0.07 1.60
N ALA A 132 -13.85 0.86 1.64
CA ALA A 132 -13.93 2.27 2.00
C ALA A 132 -14.24 3.15 0.78
N THR A 133 -15.03 4.20 0.97
CA THR A 133 -15.25 5.27 -0.01
C THR A 133 -14.28 6.43 0.27
N GLY A 134 -13.82 7.10 -0.80
CA GLY A 134 -13.07 8.35 -0.68
C GLY A 134 -14.00 9.57 -0.54
N GLY A 135 -13.42 10.75 -0.24
CA GLY A 135 -14.13 12.02 -0.15
C GLY A 135 -14.10 12.65 1.24
N ASP A 136 -14.79 13.78 1.42
CA ASP A 136 -14.77 14.59 2.65
C ASP A 136 -15.44 13.90 3.86
N PHE A 137 -16.33 12.95 3.60
CA PHE A 137 -17.02 12.14 4.62
C PHE A 137 -16.88 10.65 4.26
N PRO A 138 -15.71 10.04 4.49
CA PRO A 138 -15.47 8.68 4.08
C PRO A 138 -16.36 7.71 4.87
N VAL A 139 -16.91 6.72 4.18
CA VAL A 139 -17.75 5.67 4.73
C VAL A 139 -17.09 4.33 4.42
N VAL A 140 -17.20 3.38 5.34
CA VAL A 140 -16.82 1.99 5.06
C VAL A 140 -18.05 1.12 4.95
N VAL A 141 -18.16 0.44 3.82
CA VAL A 141 -19.13 -0.62 3.59
C VAL A 141 -18.52 -1.92 4.08
N VAL A 142 -19.06 -2.46 5.18
CA VAL A 142 -18.63 -3.72 5.79
C VAL A 142 -19.61 -4.82 5.38
N GLY A 143 -19.11 -5.87 4.76
CA GLY A 143 -19.85 -7.07 4.39
C GLY A 143 -19.50 -8.23 5.31
N VAL A 144 -20.52 -8.94 5.79
CA VAL A 144 -20.43 -10.08 6.69
C VAL A 144 -21.21 -11.23 6.06
N GLY A 145 -20.48 -12.26 5.62
CA GLY A 145 -21.04 -13.50 5.06
C GLY A 145 -20.91 -14.64 6.07
N ILE A 146 -22.01 -15.20 6.56
CA ILE A 146 -22.01 -16.31 7.54
C ILE A 146 -22.79 -17.51 7.00
N ASN A 147 -22.18 -18.69 7.04
CA ASN A 147 -22.82 -19.93 6.62
C ASN A 147 -23.84 -20.39 7.69
N LEU A 148 -25.13 -20.40 7.36
CA LEU A 148 -26.20 -20.72 8.32
C LEU A 148 -26.61 -22.19 8.22
N PHE A 149 -27.12 -22.57 7.04
CA PHE A 149 -27.79 -23.85 6.80
C PHE A 149 -27.16 -24.67 5.66
N GLN A 150 -26.05 -24.20 5.08
CA GLN A 150 -25.34 -24.93 4.03
C GLN A 150 -24.96 -26.35 4.50
N THR A 151 -25.25 -27.35 3.66
CA THR A 151 -24.80 -28.73 3.87
C THR A 151 -23.33 -28.89 3.51
N ARG A 152 -22.73 -30.04 3.84
CA ARG A 152 -21.30 -30.28 3.56
C ARG A 152 -20.98 -30.21 2.07
N GLU A 153 -21.92 -30.62 1.22
CA GLU A 153 -21.80 -30.63 -0.24
C GLU A 153 -21.95 -29.23 -0.88
N GLN A 154 -22.60 -28.31 -0.17
CA GLN A 154 -22.81 -26.93 -0.61
C GLN A 154 -21.66 -25.99 -0.20
N LEU A 155 -20.75 -26.46 0.65
CA LEU A 155 -19.61 -25.69 1.12
C LEU A 155 -18.42 -25.84 0.17
N PRO A 156 -17.64 -24.76 -0.05
CA PRO A 156 -16.57 -24.76 -1.06
C PRO A 156 -15.35 -25.60 -0.67
N THR A 157 -15.18 -25.92 0.63
CA THR A 157 -14.03 -26.68 1.12
C THR A 157 -14.43 -27.54 2.33
N THR A 158 -13.63 -28.59 2.59
CA THR A 158 -13.77 -29.43 3.80
C THR A 158 -13.45 -28.68 5.09
N GLN A 159 -12.70 -27.58 5.00
CA GLN A 159 -12.37 -26.70 6.13
C GLN A 159 -13.47 -25.67 6.42
N ALA A 160 -14.54 -25.60 5.63
CA ALA A 160 -15.70 -24.78 5.91
C ALA A 160 -16.78 -25.55 6.66
N THR A 161 -17.62 -24.83 7.40
CA THR A 161 -18.78 -25.34 8.14
C THR A 161 -19.93 -24.34 8.09
N SER A 162 -21.07 -24.70 8.68
CA SER A 162 -22.25 -23.86 8.88
C SER A 162 -22.77 -24.02 10.31
N ILE A 163 -23.58 -23.07 10.79
CA ILE A 163 -24.17 -23.15 12.13
C ILE A 163 -24.98 -24.45 12.29
N ALA A 164 -25.72 -24.85 11.25
CA ALA A 164 -26.48 -26.09 11.23
C ALA A 164 -25.60 -27.34 11.34
N LEU A 165 -24.44 -27.37 10.66
CA LEU A 165 -23.48 -28.49 10.75
C LEU A 165 -22.83 -28.61 12.14
N CYS A 166 -22.77 -27.51 12.90
CA CYS A 166 -22.37 -27.52 14.31
C CYS A 166 -23.49 -28.00 15.27
N GLY A 167 -24.63 -28.46 14.74
CA GLY A 167 -25.75 -28.97 15.54
C GLY A 167 -26.51 -27.88 16.31
N LYS A 168 -26.35 -26.61 15.92
CA LYS A 168 -27.07 -25.48 16.51
C LYS A 168 -28.21 -25.04 15.59
N GLN A 169 -29.32 -24.64 16.21
CA GLN A 169 -30.37 -23.89 15.52
C GLN A 169 -30.09 -22.40 15.68
N ILE A 170 -30.40 -21.62 14.65
CA ILE A 170 -30.20 -20.18 14.64
C ILE A 170 -31.43 -19.50 14.06
N ASP A 171 -31.91 -18.49 14.76
CA ASP A 171 -32.83 -17.52 14.18
C ASP A 171 -32.01 -16.46 13.45
N THR A 172 -32.18 -16.37 12.13
CA THR A 172 -31.48 -15.40 11.29
C THR A 172 -31.76 -13.97 11.72
N GLU A 173 -32.97 -13.65 12.19
CA GLU A 173 -33.33 -12.31 12.65
C GLU A 173 -32.63 -11.98 13.98
N GLU A 174 -32.49 -12.95 14.87
CA GLU A 174 -31.73 -12.78 16.11
C GLU A 174 -30.26 -12.49 15.82
N LEU A 175 -29.66 -13.21 14.86
CA LEU A 175 -28.28 -12.97 14.43
C LEU A 175 -28.11 -11.59 13.79
N ILE A 176 -29.04 -11.16 12.92
CA ILE A 176 -29.00 -9.83 12.28
C ILE A 176 -29.08 -8.75 13.36
N ASN A 177 -30.00 -8.86 14.31
CA ASN A 177 -30.13 -7.89 15.40
C ASN A 177 -28.88 -7.85 16.28
N ALA A 178 -28.31 -9.00 16.62
CA ALA A 178 -27.07 -9.07 17.38
C ALA A 178 -25.89 -8.42 16.61
N LEU A 179 -25.79 -8.62 15.29
CA LEU A 179 -24.79 -7.98 14.45
C LEU A 179 -24.95 -6.45 14.43
N LEU A 180 -26.17 -5.95 14.26
CA LEU A 180 -26.45 -4.51 14.28
C LEU A 180 -26.02 -3.87 15.61
N VAL A 181 -26.34 -4.51 16.74
CA VAL A 181 -25.96 -4.03 18.08
C VAL A 181 -24.45 -4.04 18.25
N GLU A 182 -23.78 -5.14 17.91
CA GLU A 182 -22.33 -5.26 18.13
C GLU A 182 -21.52 -4.39 17.16
N LEU A 183 -21.96 -4.19 15.92
CA LEU A 183 -21.32 -3.27 14.99
C LEU A 183 -21.40 -1.82 15.47
N ALA A 184 -22.55 -1.39 15.99
CA ALA A 184 -22.69 -0.07 16.59
C ALA A 184 -21.79 0.11 17.82
N ARG A 185 -21.73 -0.92 18.68
CA ARG A 185 -20.88 -0.91 19.88
C ARG A 185 -19.39 -0.85 19.55
N VAL A 186 -18.96 -1.64 18.57
CA VAL A 186 -17.57 -1.68 18.12
C VAL A 186 -17.18 -0.36 17.44
N HIS A 187 -18.08 0.23 16.65
CA HIS A 187 -17.87 1.54 16.04
C HIS A 187 -17.70 2.65 17.09
N ASP A 188 -18.54 2.69 18.13
CA ASP A 188 -18.45 3.69 19.20
C ASP A 188 -17.15 3.55 20.03
N ALA A 189 -16.73 2.31 20.29
CA ALA A 189 -15.51 2.01 21.04
C ALA A 189 -14.23 1.98 20.18
N TRP A 190 -14.33 2.29 18.89
CA TRP A 190 -13.26 2.18 17.91
C TRP A 190 -11.96 2.90 18.31
N HIS A 191 -12.10 4.09 18.87
CA HIS A 191 -10.98 4.95 19.25
C HIS A 191 -10.23 4.45 20.49
N THR A 192 -10.71 3.37 21.11
CA THR A 192 -10.15 2.82 22.33
C THR A 192 -9.35 1.56 22.04
N ASP A 193 -8.19 1.42 22.70
CA ASP A 193 -7.36 0.21 22.58
C ASP A 193 -7.97 -1.00 23.32
N ARG A 194 -9.13 -0.81 23.96
CA ARG A 194 -9.81 -1.83 24.77
C ARG A 194 -10.30 -3.02 23.95
N LEU A 195 -10.60 -2.81 22.66
CA LEU A 195 -11.05 -3.88 21.77
C LEU A 195 -9.90 -4.67 21.15
N ASP A 196 -8.70 -4.08 21.12
CA ASP A 196 -7.52 -4.69 20.49
C ASP A 196 -7.12 -5.97 21.24
N ASP A 197 -7.05 -5.91 22.57
CA ASP A 197 -6.70 -7.06 23.41
C ASP A 197 -7.74 -8.17 23.33
N GLU A 198 -9.01 -7.81 23.20
CA GLU A 198 -10.09 -8.78 23.02
C GLU A 198 -9.99 -9.47 21.65
N TYR A 199 -9.68 -8.71 20.60
CA TYR A 199 -9.41 -9.29 19.29
C TYR A 199 -8.18 -10.21 19.33
N ARG A 200 -7.08 -9.79 19.96
CA ARG A 200 -5.87 -10.63 20.11
C ARG A 200 -6.18 -11.94 20.82
N ALA A 201 -6.93 -11.89 21.92
CA ALA A 201 -7.36 -13.09 22.65
C ALA A 201 -8.27 -14.01 21.82
N ALA A 202 -9.06 -13.43 20.91
CA ALA A 202 -9.94 -14.15 20.01
C ALA A 202 -9.25 -14.68 18.73
N CYS A 203 -8.03 -14.21 18.44
CA CYS A 203 -7.33 -14.45 17.19
C CYS A 203 -6.60 -15.80 17.22
N VAL A 204 -7.14 -16.79 16.53
CA VAL A 204 -6.58 -18.15 16.46
C VAL A 204 -5.34 -18.24 15.55
N THR A 205 -5.04 -17.16 14.82
CA THR A 205 -3.79 -17.02 14.08
C THR A 205 -2.61 -16.81 15.02
N ILE A 206 -2.81 -16.09 16.12
CA ILE A 206 -1.73 -15.83 17.09
C ILE A 206 -1.36 -17.14 17.80
N GLY A 207 -0.06 -17.35 17.97
CA GLY A 207 0.53 -18.56 18.54
C GLY A 207 0.65 -19.71 17.54
N GLN A 208 0.40 -19.49 16.25
CA GLN A 208 0.59 -20.48 15.19
C GLN A 208 1.78 -20.09 14.31
N GLU A 209 2.56 -21.08 13.86
CA GLU A 209 3.46 -20.90 12.72
C GLU A 209 2.61 -20.75 11.46
N VAL A 210 2.72 -19.60 10.82
CA VAL A 210 1.94 -19.27 9.64
C VAL A 210 2.83 -18.94 8.46
N ARG A 211 2.32 -19.29 7.29
CA ARG A 211 2.85 -18.82 6.03
C ARG A 211 1.99 -17.66 5.53
N VAL A 212 2.61 -16.50 5.40
CA VAL A 212 2.03 -15.28 4.84
C VAL A 212 2.58 -15.08 3.44
N GLN A 213 1.71 -15.12 2.44
CA GLN A 213 2.09 -14.80 1.06
C GLN A 213 1.84 -13.30 0.84
N VAL A 214 2.83 -12.53 0.41
CA VAL A 214 2.76 -11.07 0.21
C VAL A 214 2.42 -10.76 -1.26
N ALA A 215 2.02 -9.52 -1.58
CA ALA A 215 1.71 -9.05 -2.93
C ALA A 215 3.00 -8.93 -3.77
N ASP A 216 3.61 -10.07 -4.10
CA ASP A 216 4.70 -10.33 -5.08
C ASP A 216 4.99 -11.86 -5.13
N ASP A 217 4.02 -12.71 -4.74
CA ASP A 217 4.18 -14.18 -4.52
C ASP A 217 5.30 -14.62 -3.55
N ARG A 218 6.01 -13.69 -2.92
CA ARG A 218 6.93 -13.93 -1.80
C ARG A 218 6.19 -14.53 -0.62
N GLU A 219 6.66 -15.68 -0.16
CA GLU A 219 6.17 -16.33 1.06
C GLU A 219 7.09 -16.02 2.24
N GLU A 220 6.51 -15.51 3.32
CA GLU A 220 7.17 -15.36 4.60
C GLU A 220 6.58 -16.36 5.59
N ILE A 221 7.45 -17.08 6.30
CA ILE A 221 7.06 -18.08 7.29
C ILE A 221 7.59 -17.61 8.65
N GLY A 222 6.69 -17.54 9.62
CA GLY A 222 7.03 -17.16 10.98
C GLY A 222 5.92 -17.48 11.96
N ASP A 223 6.23 -17.36 13.24
CA ASP A 223 5.26 -17.49 14.31
C ASP A 223 4.43 -16.21 14.37
N ALA A 224 3.12 -16.30 14.18
CA ALA A 224 2.24 -15.16 14.38
C ALA A 224 2.19 -14.84 15.88
N VAL A 225 2.83 -13.76 16.31
CA VAL A 225 3.01 -13.44 17.75
C VAL A 225 2.11 -12.32 18.24
N ASP A 226 1.65 -11.42 17.36
CA ASP A 226 0.84 -10.28 17.76
C ASP A 226 0.07 -9.66 16.57
N ILE A 227 -0.84 -8.75 16.87
CA ILE A 227 -1.41 -7.75 15.95
C ILE A 227 -1.00 -6.37 16.46
N ASP A 228 -0.33 -5.57 15.64
CA ASP A 228 0.13 -4.24 16.06
C ASP A 228 -0.98 -3.19 16.15
N THR A 229 -0.63 -1.99 16.60
CA THR A 229 -1.57 -0.87 16.77
C THR A 229 -2.23 -0.40 15.47
N SER A 230 -1.71 -0.80 14.31
CA SER A 230 -2.29 -0.50 12.99
C SER A 230 -3.10 -1.67 12.40
N GLY A 231 -3.26 -2.78 13.13
CA GLY A 231 -4.02 -3.94 12.70
C GLY A 231 -3.22 -4.91 11.81
N ARG A 232 -1.88 -4.78 11.80
CA ARG A 232 -0.98 -5.64 11.00
C ARG A 232 -0.60 -6.88 11.79
N LEU A 233 -0.53 -8.02 11.11
CA LEU A 233 -0.06 -9.28 11.70
C LEU A 233 1.46 -9.22 11.91
N ILE A 234 1.93 -9.44 13.14
CA ILE A 234 3.35 -9.52 13.45
C ILE A 234 3.79 -10.97 13.39
N LEU A 235 4.69 -11.28 12.45
CA LEU A 235 5.38 -12.56 12.42
C LEU A 235 6.71 -12.42 13.14
N GLU A 236 6.98 -13.34 14.06
CA GLU A 236 8.31 -13.59 14.58
C GLU A 236 8.98 -14.62 13.67
N THR A 237 9.92 -14.15 12.87
CA THR A 237 10.73 -15.00 12.00
C THR A 237 12.14 -15.12 12.56
N PRO A 238 12.98 -16.02 12.04
CA PRO A 238 14.40 -16.02 12.37
C PRO A 238 15.13 -14.71 12.04
N ARG A 239 14.54 -13.83 11.21
CA ARG A 239 15.06 -12.50 10.84
C ARG A 239 14.57 -11.38 11.76
N GLY A 240 13.72 -11.69 12.75
CA GLY A 240 13.09 -10.73 13.65
C GLY A 240 11.59 -10.58 13.43
N ARG A 241 10.99 -9.54 14.03
CA ARG A 241 9.56 -9.28 13.96
C ARG A 241 9.20 -8.43 12.74
N THR A 242 8.35 -8.95 11.87
CA THR A 242 7.93 -8.31 10.62
C THR A 242 6.43 -8.03 10.64
N PRO A 243 5.98 -6.79 10.38
CA PRO A 243 4.57 -6.45 10.30
C PRO A 243 4.00 -6.67 8.89
N HIS A 244 2.83 -7.31 8.80
CA HIS A 244 2.15 -7.58 7.53
C HIS A 244 0.75 -6.95 7.50
N ALA A 245 0.51 -6.06 6.53
CA ALA A 245 -0.78 -5.39 6.37
C ALA A 245 -1.80 -6.25 5.62
N VAL A 246 -3.08 -6.03 5.91
CA VAL A 246 -4.21 -6.77 5.32
C VAL A 246 -4.20 -6.74 3.79
N GLY A 247 -3.83 -5.61 3.18
CA GLY A 247 -3.76 -5.42 1.73
C GLY A 247 -2.69 -6.29 1.06
N ASP A 248 -1.54 -6.40 1.71
CA ASP A 248 -0.35 -7.04 1.15
C ASP A 248 -0.43 -8.56 1.26
N VAL A 249 -1.06 -9.09 2.31
CA VAL A 249 -1.15 -10.54 2.52
C VAL A 249 -2.22 -11.19 1.63
N VAL A 250 -1.84 -12.18 0.83
CA VAL A 250 -2.69 -13.05 0.00
C VAL A 250 -3.38 -14.10 0.83
N HIS A 251 -2.61 -14.84 1.63
CA HIS A 251 -3.14 -15.94 2.41
C HIS A 251 -2.29 -16.22 3.65
N VAL A 252 -2.97 -16.74 4.68
CA VAL A 252 -2.36 -17.20 5.94
C VAL A 252 -2.73 -18.68 6.11
N ARG A 253 -1.75 -19.58 6.06
CA ARG A 253 -1.96 -21.02 6.32
C ARG A 253 -1.16 -21.49 7.53
N PRO A 254 -1.76 -22.29 8.41
CA PRO A 254 -1.00 -23.13 9.33
C PRO A 254 -0.09 -24.06 8.52
N ARG A 255 1.15 -24.28 8.99
CA ARG A 255 2.05 -25.24 8.38
C ARG A 255 1.70 -26.67 8.83
N GLU A 256 1.75 -27.65 7.93
CA GLU A 256 1.68 -29.06 8.34
C GLU A 256 2.89 -29.40 9.23
N PRO A 257 2.72 -30.20 10.30
CA PRO A 257 3.82 -30.53 11.19
C PRO A 257 4.89 -31.34 10.43
N ARG A 258 6.09 -30.77 10.25
CA ARG A 258 7.27 -31.57 9.90
C ARG A 258 7.86 -32.20 11.16
N GLU A 259 8.46 -33.37 10.98
CA GLU A 259 9.16 -34.13 12.00
C GLU A 259 9.99 -33.23 12.92
N ARG A 260 9.80 -33.42 14.23
CA ARG A 260 10.41 -32.62 15.29
C ARG A 260 11.92 -32.71 15.20
N HIS A 261 12.56 -31.67 14.66
CA HIS A 261 13.90 -31.32 15.13
C HIS A 261 13.74 -30.95 16.61
N THR A 262 14.56 -31.52 17.49
CA THR A 262 14.44 -31.34 18.93
C THR A 262 14.41 -29.84 19.25
N THR A 263 13.53 -29.41 20.18
CA THR A 263 13.38 -28.01 20.64
C THR A 263 14.73 -27.37 20.99
N GLU A 264 15.71 -28.19 21.36
CA GLU A 264 17.09 -27.83 21.68
C GLU A 264 17.92 -27.43 20.45
N GLN A 265 17.76 -28.09 19.30
CA GLN A 265 18.42 -27.75 18.04
C GLN A 265 17.84 -26.47 17.41
N VAL A 266 16.52 -26.30 17.47
CA VAL A 266 15.86 -25.06 17.02
C VAL A 266 16.27 -23.89 17.91
N ARG A 267 16.27 -24.08 19.24
CA ARG A 267 16.74 -23.06 20.19
C ARG A 267 18.21 -22.73 19.98
N ALA A 268 19.08 -23.71 19.76
CA ALA A 268 20.49 -23.48 19.46
C ALA A 268 20.69 -22.70 18.15
N ALA A 269 19.99 -23.07 17.08
CA ALA A 269 20.03 -22.36 15.81
C ALA A 269 19.47 -20.93 15.90
N THR A 270 18.40 -20.70 16.68
CA THR A 270 17.85 -19.36 16.94
C THR A 270 18.83 -18.50 17.75
N VAL A 271 19.50 -19.07 18.75
CA VAL A 271 20.56 -18.37 19.51
C VAL A 271 21.74 -18.02 18.60
N GLU A 272 22.14 -18.92 17.70
CA GLU A 272 23.23 -18.66 16.75
C GLU A 272 22.86 -17.55 15.75
N ARG A 273 21.63 -17.53 15.24
CA ARG A 273 21.12 -16.46 14.35
C ARG A 273 21.02 -15.12 15.05
N ALA A 274 20.48 -15.08 16.28
CA ALA A 274 20.41 -13.87 17.07
C ALA A 274 21.82 -13.30 17.33
N ALA A 275 22.77 -14.16 17.71
CA ALA A 275 24.16 -13.76 17.90
C ALA A 275 24.81 -13.23 16.61
N PHE A 276 24.49 -13.83 15.45
CA PHE A 276 24.95 -13.33 14.16
C PHE A 276 24.39 -11.94 13.85
N VAL A 277 23.07 -11.73 14.00
CA VAL A 277 22.43 -10.43 13.77
C VAL A 277 23.00 -9.37 14.71
N ASP A 278 23.15 -9.68 16.00
CA ASP A 278 23.77 -8.78 16.97
C ASP A 278 25.20 -8.40 16.57
N SER A 279 25.97 -9.35 16.00
CA SER A 279 27.34 -9.08 15.52
C SER A 279 27.38 -8.15 14.30
N ILE A 280 26.42 -8.27 13.38
CA ILE A 280 26.29 -7.38 12.21
C ILE A 280 25.86 -5.99 12.66
N GLU A 281 24.88 -5.92 13.56
CA GLU A 281 24.41 -4.65 14.09
C GLU A 281 25.50 -3.92 14.89
N GLN A 282 26.25 -4.61 15.74
CA GLN A 282 27.37 -4.01 16.46
C GLN A 282 28.41 -3.43 15.49
N ARG A 283 28.64 -4.06 14.33
CA ARG A 283 29.55 -3.57 13.29
C ARG A 283 28.99 -2.31 12.63
N LEU A 284 27.71 -2.31 12.27
CA LEU A 284 27.03 -1.18 11.62
C LEU A 284 26.85 0.03 12.54
N MET A 285 26.47 -0.22 13.80
CA MET A 285 26.20 0.82 14.80
C MET A 285 27.48 1.26 15.52
N GLY A 286 28.58 0.52 15.43
CA GLY A 286 29.86 0.83 16.06
C GLY A 286 29.87 0.70 17.59
N ALA A 287 28.75 0.33 18.22
CA ALA A 287 28.59 0.20 19.66
C ALA A 287 27.59 -0.93 20.00
N PRO A 288 27.79 -1.67 21.11
CA PRO A 288 26.86 -2.72 21.53
C PRO A 288 25.57 -2.15 22.14
N ARG A 289 24.48 -2.92 22.03
CA ARG A 289 23.20 -2.65 22.69
C ARG A 289 23.35 -2.81 24.21
N THR A 290 23.43 -1.69 24.91
CA THR A 290 23.65 -1.66 26.37
C THR A 290 22.68 -0.74 27.08
N LEU A 291 21.87 0.02 26.34
CA LEU A 291 21.01 1.07 26.86
C LEU A 291 19.54 0.70 26.65
N ARG A 292 18.72 1.10 27.63
CA ARG A 292 17.26 1.22 27.50
C ARG A 292 16.91 2.60 26.99
N ARG A 293 15.66 2.80 26.58
CA ARG A 293 15.16 4.10 26.12
C ARG A 293 15.32 5.20 27.17
N ALA A 294 15.09 4.87 28.45
CA ALA A 294 15.26 5.80 29.56
C ALA A 294 16.72 6.26 29.68
N ASP A 295 17.67 5.34 29.50
CA ASP A 295 19.10 5.64 29.54
C ASP A 295 19.50 6.56 28.38
N VAL A 296 18.95 6.33 27.18
CA VAL A 296 19.17 7.22 26.02
C VAL A 296 18.64 8.62 26.29
N SER A 297 17.43 8.74 26.83
CA SER A 297 16.80 10.03 27.13
C SER A 297 17.60 10.80 28.18
N GLN A 298 18.03 10.10 29.25
CA GLN A 298 18.86 10.66 30.31
C GLN A 298 20.22 11.10 29.78
N ALA A 299 20.90 10.25 29.01
CA ALA A 299 22.20 10.56 28.44
C ALA A 299 22.11 11.73 27.44
N ALA A 300 21.08 11.77 26.60
CA ALA A 300 20.85 12.87 25.67
C ALA A 300 20.36 14.17 26.34
N GLY A 301 19.98 14.11 27.63
CA GLY A 301 19.49 15.28 28.38
C GLY A 301 18.11 15.75 27.95
N ILE A 302 17.25 14.85 27.46
CA ILE A 302 15.92 15.18 26.96
C ILE A 302 14.80 14.43 27.70
N PRO A 303 13.58 14.99 27.76
CA PRO A 303 12.42 14.26 28.27
C PRO A 303 12.15 12.98 27.48
N PRO A 304 11.75 11.87 28.13
CA PRO A 304 11.43 10.60 27.47
C PRO A 304 10.39 10.74 26.34
N GLU A 305 9.42 11.65 26.50
CA GLU A 305 8.37 11.94 25.52
C GLU A 305 8.94 12.53 24.23
N VAL A 306 9.97 13.37 24.34
CA VAL A 306 10.69 13.95 23.20
C VAL A 306 11.45 12.85 22.47
N SER A 307 12.20 12.02 23.21
CA SER A 307 12.90 10.86 22.65
C SER A 307 11.96 9.93 21.89
N ARG A 308 10.80 9.58 22.47
CA ARG A 308 9.77 8.74 21.81
C ARG A 308 9.28 9.34 20.50
N ARG A 309 9.03 10.66 20.44
CA ARG A 309 8.53 11.32 19.23
C ARG A 309 9.54 11.27 18.08
N PHE A 310 10.81 11.54 18.36
CA PHE A 310 11.88 11.47 17.35
C PHE A 310 12.16 10.03 16.93
N TRP A 311 12.09 9.06 17.84
CA TRP A 311 12.26 7.65 17.51
C TRP A 311 11.15 7.12 16.60
N ARG A 312 9.89 7.46 16.90
CA ARG A 312 8.75 7.16 16.03
C ARG A 312 8.88 7.85 14.67
N ALA A 313 9.42 9.07 14.65
CA ALA A 313 9.65 9.77 13.40
C ALA A 313 10.67 9.05 12.50
N LEU A 314 11.69 8.42 13.05
CA LEU A 314 12.67 7.62 12.30
C LEU A 314 12.10 6.31 11.72
N GLY A 315 10.94 5.85 12.21
CA GLY A 315 10.26 4.65 11.70
C GLY A 315 10.71 3.34 12.36
N PHE A 316 11.53 3.39 13.40
CA PHE A 316 11.98 2.20 14.11
C PHE A 316 10.89 1.58 14.99
N ALA A 317 10.95 0.24 15.17
CA ALA A 317 9.97 -0.50 15.96
C ALA A 317 9.89 0.01 17.42
N ASN A 318 8.68 0.02 17.98
CA ASN A 318 8.46 0.41 19.38
C ASN A 318 9.04 -0.66 20.32
N ALA A 319 10.29 -0.48 20.76
CA ALA A 319 10.84 -1.25 21.87
C ALA A 319 10.03 -1.00 23.16
N ARG A 320 9.93 -1.98 24.06
CA ARG A 320 9.38 -1.76 25.40
C ARG A 320 10.37 -0.90 26.19
N ASP A 321 9.87 -0.21 27.22
CA ASP A 321 10.74 0.64 28.05
C ASP A 321 11.80 -0.20 28.81
N GLU A 322 11.53 -1.49 29.07
CA GLU A 322 12.49 -2.41 29.66
C GLU A 322 13.54 -3.01 28.70
N ASP A 323 13.37 -2.87 27.39
CA ASP A 323 14.22 -3.52 26.40
C ASP A 323 15.61 -2.85 26.31
N VAL A 324 16.67 -3.65 26.36
CA VAL A 324 18.07 -3.21 26.17
C VAL A 324 18.42 -3.37 24.69
N VAL A 325 17.97 -2.42 23.88
CA VAL A 325 18.10 -2.47 22.42
C VAL A 325 18.76 -1.22 21.82
N PHE A 326 19.23 -0.30 22.66
CA PHE A 326 19.87 0.95 22.25
C PHE A 326 21.37 0.95 22.56
N SER A 327 22.11 1.79 21.85
CA SER A 327 23.55 1.96 21.90
C SER A 327 23.94 3.43 22.09
N GLU A 328 25.22 3.70 22.34
CA GLU A 328 25.74 5.08 22.39
C GLU A 328 25.55 5.85 21.08
N SER A 329 25.47 5.15 19.95
CA SER A 329 25.20 5.75 18.65
C SER A 329 23.79 6.34 18.56
N ASP A 330 22.83 5.75 19.26
CA ASP A 330 21.47 6.30 19.37
C ASP A 330 21.45 7.58 20.21
N VAL A 331 22.24 7.63 21.28
CA VAL A 331 22.44 8.84 22.09
C VAL A 331 23.05 9.95 21.23
N ALA A 332 24.09 9.64 20.45
CA ALA A 332 24.74 10.59 19.56
C ALA A 332 23.78 11.13 18.48
N ALA A 333 22.99 10.25 17.85
CA ALA A 333 22.00 10.64 16.84
C ALA A 333 20.94 11.59 17.41
N VAL A 334 20.39 11.27 18.58
CA VAL A 334 19.41 12.13 19.27
C VAL A 334 20.02 13.48 19.63
N ARG A 335 21.22 13.50 20.22
CA ARG A 335 21.92 14.76 20.54
C ARG A 335 22.16 15.61 19.30
N GLY A 336 22.52 15.01 18.18
CA GLY A 336 22.75 15.71 16.92
C GLY A 336 21.51 16.42 16.38
N VAL A 337 20.33 15.82 16.49
CA VAL A 337 19.08 16.49 16.11
C VAL A 337 18.68 17.57 17.12
N MET A 338 18.87 17.29 18.41
CA MET A 338 18.54 18.24 19.48
C MET A 338 19.43 19.48 19.47
N SER A 339 20.69 19.37 19.09
CA SER A 339 21.57 20.54 18.97
C SER A 339 21.09 21.52 17.91
N LEU A 340 20.52 21.04 16.80
CA LEU A 340 19.95 21.92 15.77
C LEU A 340 18.79 22.77 16.31
N ILE A 341 18.00 22.22 17.23
CA ILE A 341 16.89 22.93 17.90
C ILE A 341 17.45 23.89 18.95
N ALA A 342 18.40 23.43 19.77
CA ALA A 342 19.01 24.23 20.83
C ALA A 342 19.77 25.44 20.28
N ASP A 343 20.44 25.29 19.14
CA ASP A 343 21.16 26.35 18.44
C ASP A 343 20.22 27.30 17.66
N GLY A 344 18.92 27.02 17.65
CA GLY A 344 17.91 27.85 16.97
C GLY A 344 17.94 27.77 15.44
N LEU A 345 18.57 26.73 14.87
CA LEU A 345 18.65 26.55 13.41
C LEU A 345 17.34 26.04 12.82
N VAL A 346 16.58 25.25 13.57
CA VAL A 346 15.25 24.74 13.20
C VAL A 346 14.33 24.71 14.42
N ASP A 347 13.02 24.88 14.19
CA ASP A 347 12.03 24.60 15.23
C ASP A 347 11.77 23.10 15.38
N GLU A 348 11.11 22.71 16.48
CA GLU A 348 10.83 21.29 16.78
C GLU A 348 9.96 20.62 15.69
N THR A 349 9.02 21.35 15.11
CA THR A 349 8.11 20.83 14.08
C THR A 349 8.87 20.49 12.81
N THR A 350 9.77 21.38 12.39
CA THR A 350 10.65 21.24 11.24
C THR A 350 11.65 20.10 11.46
N ALA A 351 12.26 20.04 12.65
CA ALA A 351 13.17 18.96 13.01
C ALA A 351 12.48 17.59 12.91
N LEU A 352 11.27 17.44 13.48
CA LEU A 352 10.48 16.20 13.35
C LEU A 352 10.13 15.88 11.90
N GLY A 353 9.80 16.90 11.09
CA GLY A 353 9.56 16.75 9.65
C GLY A 353 10.77 16.18 8.91
N ILE A 354 11.96 16.75 9.16
CA ILE A 354 13.24 16.28 8.59
C ILE A 354 13.54 14.86 9.05
N THR A 355 13.43 14.58 10.36
CA THR A 355 13.65 13.23 10.91
C THR A 355 12.76 12.18 10.24
N ARG A 356 11.47 12.50 10.00
CA ARG A 356 10.56 11.61 9.26
C ARG A 356 10.92 11.40 7.80
N ALA A 357 11.42 12.44 7.14
CA ALA A 357 11.85 12.35 5.75
C ALA A 357 13.10 11.47 5.66
N VAL A 358 14.10 11.71 6.53
CA VAL A 358 15.33 10.90 6.60
C VAL A 358 14.99 9.44 6.87
N GLY A 359 14.22 9.14 7.92
CA GLY A 359 13.87 7.76 8.28
C GLY A 359 13.23 6.97 7.13
N ARG A 360 12.23 7.57 6.45
CA ARG A 360 11.56 6.96 5.29
C ARG A 360 12.50 6.75 4.09
N SER A 361 13.39 7.69 3.82
CA SER A 361 14.34 7.58 2.71
C SER A 361 15.41 6.54 2.99
N THR A 362 15.96 6.50 4.21
CA THR A 362 17.01 5.55 4.58
C THR A 362 16.50 4.12 4.73
N ASP A 363 15.25 3.92 5.18
CA ASP A 363 14.60 2.60 5.23
C ASP A 363 14.54 1.95 3.84
N ARG A 364 14.00 2.68 2.86
CA ARG A 364 13.97 2.23 1.45
C ARG A 364 15.36 1.96 0.90
N MET A 365 16.32 2.83 1.21
CA MET A 365 17.69 2.69 0.73
C MET A 365 18.38 1.46 1.32
N ALA A 366 18.18 1.18 2.61
CA ALA A 366 18.73 0.01 3.28
C ALA A 366 18.18 -1.29 2.67
N MET A 367 16.87 -1.35 2.43
CA MET A 367 16.23 -2.48 1.74
C MET A 367 16.78 -2.69 0.33
N TRP A 368 16.95 -1.61 -0.43
CA TRP A 368 17.49 -1.67 -1.78
C TRP A 368 18.94 -2.14 -1.82
N VAL A 369 19.81 -1.61 -0.96
CA VAL A 369 21.21 -2.04 -0.87
C VAL A 369 21.29 -3.52 -0.48
N LEU A 370 20.49 -3.96 0.50
CA LEU A 370 20.48 -5.36 0.92
C LEU A 370 20.01 -6.29 -0.21
N GLN A 371 18.99 -5.89 -0.99
CA GLN A 371 18.53 -6.63 -2.15
C GLN A 371 19.64 -6.76 -3.20
N LEU A 372 20.23 -5.64 -3.64
CA LEU A 372 21.30 -5.65 -4.65
C LEU A 372 22.49 -6.51 -4.23
N VAL A 373 22.87 -6.43 -2.95
CA VAL A 373 23.97 -7.25 -2.42
C VAL A 373 23.57 -8.72 -2.39
N THR A 374 22.32 -9.05 -2.06
CA THR A 374 21.82 -10.43 -2.07
C THR A 374 21.82 -11.00 -3.49
N ASP A 375 21.39 -10.22 -4.47
CA ASP A 375 21.36 -10.61 -5.89
C ASP A 375 22.75 -10.96 -6.43
N MET A 376 23.83 -10.38 -5.87
CA MET A 376 25.21 -10.76 -6.23
C MET A 376 25.58 -12.20 -5.83
N PHE A 377 24.89 -12.79 -4.86
CA PHE A 377 25.15 -14.14 -4.37
C PHE A 377 24.20 -15.19 -4.93
N THR A 378 23.13 -14.78 -5.64
CA THR A 378 22.12 -15.69 -6.17
C THR A 378 22.01 -15.60 -7.68
N ALA A 379 22.25 -16.71 -8.39
CA ALA A 379 21.98 -16.79 -9.82
C ALA A 379 20.51 -17.18 -10.13
N ASP A 380 19.84 -17.88 -9.21
CA ASP A 380 18.52 -18.50 -9.43
C ASP A 380 17.42 -18.06 -8.44
N GLY A 381 17.66 -17.01 -7.63
CA GLY A 381 16.61 -16.39 -6.80
C GLY A 381 16.24 -17.12 -5.50
N GLU A 382 16.75 -18.33 -5.25
CA GLU A 382 16.66 -18.97 -3.93
C GLU A 382 17.78 -18.46 -3.01
N VAL A 383 17.39 -17.89 -1.87
CA VAL A 383 18.31 -17.40 -0.83
C VAL A 383 18.31 -18.39 0.34
N ASP A 384 19.38 -19.17 0.48
CA ASP A 384 19.60 -19.99 1.66
C ASP A 384 20.22 -19.19 2.82
N GLU A 385 20.34 -19.81 4.01
CA GLU A 385 20.89 -19.14 5.19
C GLU A 385 22.36 -18.71 4.99
N THR A 386 23.16 -19.50 4.26
CA THR A 386 24.56 -19.20 3.95
C THR A 386 24.68 -17.96 3.08
N THR A 387 23.81 -17.85 2.07
CA THR A 387 23.72 -16.71 1.17
C THR A 387 23.27 -15.47 1.92
N ALA A 388 22.24 -15.58 2.77
CA ALA A 388 21.77 -14.48 3.61
C ALA A 388 22.85 -13.96 4.57
N ARG A 389 23.60 -14.85 5.25
CA ARG A 389 24.73 -14.46 6.11
C ARG A 389 25.84 -13.76 5.31
N SER A 390 26.20 -14.32 4.15
CA SER A 390 27.23 -13.74 3.27
C SER A 390 26.82 -12.37 2.72
N ALA A 391 25.54 -12.20 2.36
CA ALA A 391 24.97 -10.93 1.93
C ALA A 391 24.95 -9.90 3.06
N ALA A 392 24.54 -10.29 4.27
CA ALA A 392 24.56 -9.40 5.43
C ALA A 392 25.98 -8.93 5.80
N ASP A 393 26.96 -9.84 5.82
CA ASP A 393 28.37 -9.49 6.04
C ASP A 393 28.89 -8.52 4.96
N ARG A 394 28.55 -8.78 3.69
CA ARG A 394 28.95 -7.93 2.57
C ARG A 394 28.28 -6.56 2.63
N ALA A 395 26.99 -6.51 2.96
CA ALA A 395 26.24 -5.27 3.13
C ALA A 395 26.83 -4.41 4.24
N ALA A 396 27.22 -5.01 5.37
CA ALA A 396 27.89 -4.30 6.47
C ALA A 396 29.22 -3.68 6.03
N ILE A 397 30.02 -4.40 5.22
CA ILE A 397 31.28 -3.86 4.66
C ILE A 397 31.02 -2.72 3.67
N ILE A 398 29.97 -2.84 2.86
CA ILE A 398 29.60 -1.82 1.86
C ILE A 398 29.09 -0.56 2.55
N ALA A 399 28.30 -0.67 3.61
CA ALA A 399 27.71 0.46 4.32
C ALA A 399 28.76 1.50 4.74
N ASP A 400 29.87 1.05 5.33
CA ASP A 400 30.97 1.93 5.77
C ASP A 400 31.61 2.67 4.58
N ARG A 401 31.74 1.99 3.43
CA ARG A 401 32.34 2.56 2.21
C ARG A 401 31.39 3.44 1.43
N PHE A 402 30.09 3.25 1.62
CA PHE A 402 29.04 3.99 0.92
C PHE A 402 28.71 5.33 1.61
N THR A 403 28.93 5.42 2.93
CA THR A 403 28.63 6.63 3.72
C THR A 403 29.26 7.92 3.17
N PRO A 404 30.53 7.96 2.73
CA PRO A 404 31.10 9.17 2.11
C PRO A 404 30.41 9.57 0.79
N LEU A 405 29.96 8.60 0.00
CA LEU A 405 29.22 8.87 -1.23
C LEU A 405 27.85 9.46 -0.91
N LEU A 406 27.17 8.98 0.13
CA LEU A 406 25.91 9.57 0.60
C LEU A 406 26.07 11.02 1.01
N ASP A 407 27.10 11.36 1.80
CA ASP A 407 27.37 12.75 2.19
C ASP A 407 27.61 13.63 0.97
N TYR A 408 28.42 13.16 0.00
CA TYR A 408 28.66 13.89 -1.24
C TYR A 408 27.38 14.11 -2.06
N VAL A 409 26.61 13.04 -2.33
CA VAL A 409 25.37 13.10 -3.13
C VAL A 409 24.33 13.98 -2.43
N TRP A 410 24.18 13.85 -1.11
CA TRP A 410 23.30 14.69 -0.32
C TRP A 410 23.65 16.17 -0.47
N ARG A 411 24.93 16.54 -0.27
CA ARG A 411 25.40 17.93 -0.42
C ARG A 411 25.21 18.46 -1.83
N ARG A 412 25.45 17.63 -2.84
CA ARG A 412 25.25 18.00 -4.24
C ARG A 412 23.77 18.25 -4.54
N ASN A 413 22.89 17.34 -4.13
CA ASN A 413 21.44 17.49 -4.31
C ASN A 413 20.90 18.71 -3.56
N LEU A 414 21.40 18.97 -2.35
CA LEU A 414 21.06 20.18 -1.60
C LEU A 414 21.52 21.45 -2.33
N THR A 415 22.71 21.43 -2.92
CA THR A 415 23.19 22.54 -3.76
C THR A 415 22.26 22.79 -4.95
N VAL A 416 21.82 21.74 -5.65
CA VAL A 416 20.86 21.86 -6.76
C VAL A 416 19.51 22.40 -6.28
N ALA A 417 19.00 21.91 -5.14
CA ALA A 417 17.75 22.37 -4.57
C ALA A 417 17.80 23.85 -4.15
N ILE A 418 18.92 24.29 -3.55
CA ILE A 418 19.14 25.70 -3.19
C ILE A 418 19.23 26.57 -4.45
N SER A 419 19.97 26.14 -5.48
CA SER A 419 20.05 26.87 -6.74
C SER A 419 18.67 27.03 -7.39
N ARG A 420 17.82 25.99 -7.35
CA ARG A 420 16.43 26.06 -7.81
C ARG A 420 15.60 27.02 -6.97
N LEU A 421 15.71 26.95 -5.64
CA LEU A 421 15.01 27.87 -4.74
C LEU A 421 15.35 29.33 -5.03
N ILE A 422 16.64 29.64 -5.24
CA ILE A 422 17.11 31.00 -5.58
C ILE A 422 16.59 31.42 -6.95
N ALA A 423 16.71 30.56 -7.97
CA ALA A 423 16.16 30.85 -9.30
C ALA A 423 14.64 31.08 -9.29
N ASP A 424 13.92 30.38 -8.40
CA ASP A 424 12.46 30.46 -8.28
C ASP A 424 11.99 31.64 -7.38
N SER A 425 12.92 32.33 -6.70
CA SER A 425 12.65 33.41 -5.73
C SER A 425 12.50 34.82 -6.34
N GLU A 426 12.27 34.92 -7.65
CA GLU A 426 11.93 36.20 -8.27
C GLU A 426 10.62 36.79 -7.69
N PRO A 427 10.54 38.11 -7.45
CA PRO A 427 9.56 38.77 -6.57
C PRO A 427 8.06 38.67 -6.95
N GLU A 428 7.71 37.98 -8.04
CA GLU A 428 6.32 37.74 -8.45
C GLU A 428 5.77 36.33 -8.06
N SER A 429 6.57 35.47 -7.42
CA SER A 429 6.30 34.02 -7.33
C SER A 429 5.49 33.52 -6.11
N HIS A 430 4.59 34.34 -5.54
CA HIS A 430 3.57 33.81 -4.61
C HIS A 430 2.50 32.93 -5.30
N ILE A 431 2.57 32.78 -6.64
CA ILE A 431 1.63 32.02 -7.47
C ILE A 431 2.41 31.06 -8.39
N GLY A 432 3.06 30.04 -7.84
CA GLY A 432 3.68 28.91 -8.57
C GLY A 432 4.82 29.26 -9.54
N VAL A 433 5.61 28.26 -9.93
CA VAL A 433 6.71 28.40 -10.91
C VAL A 433 6.28 27.88 -12.28
N VAL A 434 6.73 28.50 -13.37
CA VAL A 434 6.46 27.96 -14.73
C VAL A 434 7.38 26.78 -14.99
N ARG A 435 6.79 25.64 -15.36
CA ARG A 435 7.50 24.42 -15.73
C ARG A 435 6.84 23.79 -16.94
N THR A 436 7.63 23.09 -17.74
CA THR A 436 7.12 22.17 -18.75
C THR A 436 7.12 20.77 -18.16
N VAL A 437 5.96 20.15 -18.13
CA VAL A 437 5.70 18.86 -17.47
C VAL A 437 5.37 17.83 -18.53
N GLY A 438 5.95 16.63 -18.40
CA GLY A 438 5.62 15.49 -19.24
C GLY A 438 5.30 14.26 -18.42
N PHE A 439 4.29 13.52 -18.87
CA PHE A 439 3.96 12.18 -18.39
C PHE A 439 4.20 11.19 -19.52
N ALA A 440 5.01 10.18 -19.25
CA ALA A 440 5.34 9.12 -20.20
C ALA A 440 4.86 7.78 -19.66
N ASP A 441 4.08 7.04 -20.44
CA ASP A 441 3.35 5.84 -20.01
C ASP A 441 3.58 4.68 -21.00
N LEU A 442 3.85 3.49 -20.48
CA LEU A 442 4.04 2.27 -21.28
C LEU A 442 2.68 1.67 -21.69
N VAL A 443 2.47 1.49 -22.99
CA VAL A 443 1.18 1.01 -23.49
C VAL A 443 0.97 -0.47 -23.18
N ASN A 444 -0.25 -0.81 -22.75
CA ASN A 444 -0.69 -2.18 -22.43
C ASN A 444 0.15 -2.89 -21.36
N PHE A 445 0.89 -2.14 -20.55
CA PHE A 445 1.74 -2.69 -19.48
C PHE A 445 0.96 -3.65 -18.57
N THR A 446 -0.24 -3.29 -18.11
CA THR A 446 -1.06 -4.15 -17.23
C THR A 446 -1.43 -5.51 -17.86
N GLN A 447 -1.54 -5.59 -19.19
CA GLN A 447 -1.80 -6.86 -19.89
C GLN A 447 -0.52 -7.67 -20.05
N LEU A 448 0.60 -7.00 -20.34
CA LEU A 448 1.92 -7.62 -20.48
C LEU A 448 2.36 -8.27 -19.15
N VAL A 449 2.18 -7.57 -18.03
CA VAL A 449 2.49 -8.07 -16.67
C VAL A 449 1.79 -9.39 -16.35
N ARG A 450 0.57 -9.62 -16.85
CA ARG A 450 -0.18 -10.87 -16.59
C ARG A 450 0.40 -12.09 -17.32
N GLN A 451 1.24 -11.88 -18.33
CA GLN A 451 1.79 -12.93 -19.19
C GLN A 451 3.29 -13.17 -18.94
N MET A 452 3.96 -12.27 -18.23
CA MET A 452 5.39 -12.34 -17.93
C MET A 452 5.67 -13.13 -16.66
N GLY A 453 6.81 -13.83 -16.63
CA GLY A 453 7.36 -14.37 -15.39
C GLY A 453 8.00 -13.27 -14.53
N GLU A 454 8.13 -13.52 -13.22
CA GLU A 454 8.64 -12.53 -12.24
C GLU A 454 10.00 -11.92 -12.63
N ARG A 455 10.94 -12.74 -13.11
CA ARG A 455 12.28 -12.28 -13.54
C ARG A 455 12.22 -11.33 -14.74
N GLU A 456 11.33 -11.62 -15.67
CA GLU A 456 11.17 -10.83 -16.90
C GLU A 456 10.52 -9.48 -16.59
N LEU A 457 9.53 -9.47 -15.68
CA LEU A 457 8.91 -8.26 -15.16
C LEU A 457 9.93 -7.37 -14.40
N ALA A 458 10.74 -7.97 -13.52
CA ALA A 458 11.77 -7.24 -12.79
C ALA A 458 12.80 -6.61 -13.73
N ALA A 459 13.26 -7.35 -14.75
CA ALA A 459 14.18 -6.84 -15.76
C ALA A 459 13.55 -5.69 -16.57
N LEU A 460 12.27 -5.80 -16.93
CA LEU A 460 11.53 -4.77 -17.65
C LEU A 460 11.45 -3.48 -16.83
N ILE A 461 11.04 -3.57 -15.55
CA ILE A 461 10.92 -2.40 -14.66
C ILE A 461 12.28 -1.71 -14.49
N VAL A 462 13.33 -2.47 -14.18
CA VAL A 462 14.69 -1.91 -14.01
C VAL A 462 15.16 -1.23 -15.30
N THR A 463 14.91 -1.84 -16.46
CA THR A 463 15.28 -1.28 -17.77
C THR A 463 14.54 0.01 -18.03
N PHE A 464 13.23 0.05 -17.76
CA PHE A 464 12.41 1.25 -17.93
C PHE A 464 12.86 2.39 -17.01
N GLU A 465 13.05 2.12 -15.71
CA GLU A 465 13.49 3.13 -14.75
C GLU A 465 14.88 3.67 -15.09
N THR A 466 15.79 2.81 -15.56
CA THR A 466 17.14 3.21 -15.99
C THR A 466 17.08 4.14 -17.20
N ILE A 467 16.36 3.76 -18.25
CA ILE A 467 16.19 4.60 -19.46
C ILE A 467 15.55 5.95 -19.08
N ALA A 468 14.50 5.92 -18.25
CA ALA A 468 13.82 7.13 -17.81
C ALA A 468 14.75 8.07 -17.03
N SER A 469 15.48 7.54 -16.05
CA SER A 469 16.41 8.32 -15.23
C SER A 469 17.56 8.92 -16.05
N ASP A 470 18.16 8.13 -16.94
CA ASP A 470 19.30 8.54 -17.74
C ASP A 470 18.92 9.63 -18.75
N VAL A 471 17.86 9.42 -19.53
CA VAL A 471 17.41 10.39 -20.53
C VAL A 471 16.98 11.70 -19.87
N VAL A 472 16.19 11.65 -18.80
CA VAL A 472 15.76 12.86 -18.09
C VAL A 472 16.95 13.63 -17.53
N SER A 473 17.92 12.93 -16.91
CA SER A 473 19.10 13.56 -16.31
C SER A 473 20.04 14.14 -17.37
N GLN A 474 20.23 13.45 -18.50
CA GLN A 474 21.07 13.90 -19.61
C GLN A 474 20.63 15.26 -20.17
N HIS A 475 19.32 15.51 -20.20
CA HIS A 475 18.73 16.77 -20.68
C HIS A 475 18.53 17.81 -19.56
N GLY A 476 19.02 17.57 -18.35
CA GLY A 476 18.89 18.51 -17.22
C GLY A 476 17.48 18.59 -16.62
N GLY A 477 16.61 17.62 -16.93
CA GLY A 477 15.28 17.50 -16.37
C GLY A 477 15.28 16.99 -14.94
N ALA A 478 14.15 17.18 -14.26
CA ALA A 478 13.88 16.56 -12.97
C ALA A 478 12.91 15.40 -13.17
N LEU A 479 13.36 14.19 -12.90
CA LEU A 479 12.49 13.03 -12.70
C LEU A 479 11.77 13.23 -11.36
N VAL A 480 10.46 13.47 -11.40
CA VAL A 480 9.66 13.82 -10.22
C VAL A 480 9.28 12.55 -9.47
N LYS A 481 8.70 11.58 -10.19
CA LYS A 481 8.33 10.27 -9.66
C LYS A 481 8.11 9.25 -10.78
N THR A 482 8.29 7.99 -10.43
CA THR A 482 7.77 6.84 -11.17
C THR A 482 6.53 6.31 -10.43
N VAL A 483 5.46 6.00 -11.16
CA VAL A 483 4.25 5.38 -10.63
C VAL A 483 3.99 4.14 -11.47
N GLY A 484 4.63 3.02 -11.09
CA GLY A 484 4.58 1.80 -11.89
C GLY A 484 5.21 2.00 -13.28
N ASP A 485 4.37 1.97 -14.30
CA ASP A 485 4.67 2.14 -15.73
C ASP A 485 4.66 3.60 -16.22
N GLU A 486 4.34 4.55 -15.35
CA GLU A 486 4.27 5.96 -15.68
C GLU A 486 5.47 6.74 -15.08
N VAL A 487 6.06 7.61 -15.90
CA VAL A 487 7.14 8.52 -15.54
C VAL A 487 6.63 9.95 -15.58
N LEU A 488 6.72 10.66 -14.46
CA LEU A 488 6.50 12.11 -14.39
C LEU A 488 7.84 12.82 -14.37
N TYR A 489 8.09 13.67 -15.38
CA TYR A 489 9.26 14.53 -15.43
C TYR A 489 8.87 15.99 -15.62
N SER A 490 9.79 16.89 -15.24
CA SER A 490 9.63 18.32 -15.45
C SER A 490 10.93 18.97 -15.89
N HIS A 491 10.82 20.07 -16.63
CA HIS A 491 11.94 20.87 -17.09
C HIS A 491 11.61 22.36 -16.95
N THR A 492 12.64 23.19 -16.84
CA THR A 492 12.50 24.65 -16.72
C THR A 492 12.27 25.34 -18.07
N SER A 493 12.69 24.71 -19.16
CA SER A 493 12.46 25.11 -20.55
C SER A 493 11.59 24.11 -21.32
N ILE A 494 10.90 24.57 -22.38
CA ILE A 494 10.10 23.73 -23.27
C ILE A 494 11.01 22.80 -24.09
N GLU A 495 12.12 23.33 -24.60
CA GLU A 495 13.03 22.61 -25.49
C GLU A 495 13.67 21.40 -24.81
N GLY A 496 14.09 21.54 -23.56
CA GLY A 496 14.66 20.43 -22.79
C GLY A 496 13.63 19.35 -22.49
N ALA A 497 12.38 19.73 -22.15
CA ALA A 497 11.30 18.76 -21.95
C ALA A 497 10.97 17.99 -23.23
N VAL A 498 10.97 18.66 -24.38
CA VAL A 498 10.66 18.02 -25.67
C VAL A 498 11.80 17.09 -26.10
N ALA A 499 13.06 17.47 -25.86
CA ALA A 499 14.20 16.58 -26.09
C ALA A 499 14.11 15.30 -25.25
N ILE A 500 13.74 15.42 -23.97
CA ILE A 500 13.44 14.25 -23.11
C ILE A 500 12.35 13.38 -23.74
N ALA A 501 11.22 13.97 -24.15
CA ALA A 501 10.10 13.22 -24.71
C ALA A 501 10.49 12.42 -25.97
N VAL A 502 11.21 13.05 -26.89
CA VAL A 502 11.65 12.42 -28.14
C VAL A 502 12.62 11.28 -27.86
N ASP A 503 13.66 11.53 -27.08
CA ASP A 503 14.69 10.52 -26.78
C ASP A 503 14.11 9.37 -25.94
N LEU A 504 13.12 9.63 -25.08
CA LEU A 504 12.38 8.60 -24.35
C LEU A 504 11.60 7.68 -25.30
N ILE A 505 10.85 8.23 -26.26
CA ILE A 505 10.15 7.41 -27.27
C ILE A 505 11.14 6.59 -28.09
N GLU A 506 12.26 7.18 -28.50
CA GLU A 506 13.28 6.49 -29.31
C GLU A 506 13.97 5.37 -28.53
N ALA A 507 14.40 5.64 -27.28
CA ALA A 507 15.10 4.67 -26.44
C ALA A 507 14.20 3.47 -26.05
N THR A 508 12.92 3.72 -25.78
CA THR A 508 11.96 2.64 -25.50
C THR A 508 11.60 1.85 -26.75
N ALA A 509 11.41 2.50 -27.91
CA ALA A 509 11.13 1.82 -29.16
C ALA A 509 12.30 0.97 -29.69
N ALA A 510 13.54 1.32 -29.33
CA ALA A 510 14.74 0.55 -29.66
C ALA A 510 14.98 -0.65 -28.72
N ASN A 511 14.17 -0.83 -27.68
CA ASN A 511 14.34 -1.87 -26.69
C ASN A 511 13.26 -2.95 -26.83
N ASP A 512 13.67 -4.17 -27.18
CA ASP A 512 12.74 -5.28 -27.45
C ASP A 512 11.94 -5.75 -26.22
N LEU A 513 12.39 -5.43 -25.01
CA LEU A 513 11.68 -5.77 -23.77
C LEU A 513 10.57 -4.78 -23.44
N LEU A 514 10.64 -3.55 -23.95
CA LEU A 514 9.72 -2.49 -23.56
C LEU A 514 8.59 -2.34 -24.58
N PRO A 515 7.33 -2.26 -24.13
CA PRO A 515 6.24 -1.90 -25.03
C PRO A 515 6.40 -0.44 -25.49
N ARG A 516 5.70 -0.08 -26.57
CA ARG A 516 5.68 1.30 -27.05
C ARG A 516 5.19 2.25 -25.98
N MET A 517 5.82 3.41 -25.90
CA MET A 517 5.48 4.46 -24.94
C MET A 517 4.61 5.54 -25.59
N ARG A 518 3.76 6.18 -24.79
CA ARG A 518 3.01 7.38 -25.17
C ARG A 518 3.32 8.51 -24.20
N ILE A 519 3.37 9.75 -24.69
CA ILE A 519 3.75 10.91 -23.88
C ILE A 519 2.75 12.04 -24.06
N GLY A 520 2.38 12.67 -22.95
CA GLY A 520 1.59 13.90 -22.90
C GLY A 520 2.34 15.01 -22.18
N MET A 521 2.32 16.22 -22.75
CA MET A 521 3.10 17.35 -22.26
C MET A 521 2.26 18.62 -22.15
N ALA A 522 2.50 19.39 -21.09
CA ALA A 522 1.92 20.72 -20.93
C ALA A 522 2.91 21.68 -20.28
N THR A 523 2.81 22.95 -20.62
CA THR A 523 3.62 24.01 -20.00
C THR A 523 2.75 25.02 -19.29
N GLY A 524 3.21 25.49 -18.13
CA GLY A 524 2.44 26.41 -17.31
C GLY A 524 2.88 26.43 -15.86
N ARG A 525 2.12 27.14 -15.03
CA ARG A 525 2.42 27.29 -13.60
C ARG A 525 2.16 25.98 -12.87
N VAL A 526 3.07 25.62 -11.96
CA VAL A 526 2.96 24.48 -11.05
C VAL A 526 3.35 24.89 -9.63
N LEU A 527 2.75 24.23 -8.66
CA LEU A 527 3.14 24.30 -7.25
C LEU A 527 4.13 23.18 -6.97
N ALA A 528 5.40 23.51 -6.75
CA ALA A 528 6.41 22.56 -6.31
C ALA A 528 6.35 22.39 -4.79
N ARG A 529 6.18 21.16 -4.30
CA ARG A 529 6.14 20.87 -2.86
C ARG A 529 6.75 19.50 -2.56
N LEU A 530 7.73 19.45 -1.65
CA LEU A 530 8.36 18.22 -1.16
C LEU A 530 8.89 17.30 -2.29
N GLY A 531 9.41 17.87 -3.36
CA GLY A 531 9.91 17.12 -4.51
C GLY A 531 8.86 16.69 -5.53
N ASP A 532 7.57 16.98 -5.29
CA ASP A 532 6.47 16.75 -6.24
C ASP A 532 5.97 18.07 -6.86
N ILE A 533 5.18 17.96 -7.93
CA ILE A 533 4.56 19.10 -8.61
C ILE A 533 3.04 18.92 -8.73
N TYR A 534 2.30 20.01 -8.49
CA TYR A 534 0.84 20.00 -8.52
C TYR A 534 0.30 21.17 -9.36
N GLY A 535 -0.90 21.00 -9.92
CA GLY A 535 -1.64 22.08 -10.57
C GLY A 535 -2.32 21.66 -11.86
N THR A 536 -3.02 22.62 -12.47
CA THR A 536 -3.76 22.41 -13.73
C THR A 536 -2.86 21.98 -14.89
N THR A 537 -1.62 22.46 -14.91
CA THR A 537 -0.60 22.06 -15.89
C THR A 537 -0.27 20.57 -15.80
N VAL A 538 -0.09 20.06 -14.58
CA VAL A 538 0.17 18.62 -14.32
C VAL A 538 -1.04 17.79 -14.76
N ASN A 539 -2.24 18.20 -14.38
CA ASN A 539 -3.48 17.52 -14.77
C ASN A 539 -3.66 17.50 -16.30
N ARG A 540 -3.32 18.60 -16.99
CA ARG A 540 -3.37 18.67 -18.45
C ARG A 540 -2.40 17.69 -19.09
N ALA A 541 -1.14 17.67 -18.66
CA ALA A 541 -0.13 16.75 -19.19
C ALA A 541 -0.57 15.28 -19.05
N ALA A 542 -1.03 14.87 -17.86
CA ALA A 542 -1.51 13.50 -17.62
C ALA A 542 -2.70 13.12 -18.53
N ARG A 543 -3.63 14.04 -18.74
CA ARG A 543 -4.80 13.83 -19.62
C ARG A 543 -4.39 13.73 -21.09
N LEU A 544 -3.41 14.51 -21.52
CA LEU A 544 -2.83 14.39 -22.87
C LEU A 544 -2.16 13.03 -23.06
N THR A 545 -1.46 12.51 -22.06
CA THR A 545 -0.85 11.17 -22.11
C THR A 545 -1.91 10.08 -22.30
N THR A 546 -3.01 10.17 -21.55
CA THR A 546 -4.13 9.21 -21.70
C THR A 546 -4.72 9.22 -23.12
N ALA A 547 -4.78 10.39 -23.75
CA ALA A 547 -5.32 10.57 -25.11
C ALA A 547 -4.32 10.23 -26.23
N ALA A 548 -3.03 10.12 -25.90
CA ALA A 548 -1.96 9.83 -26.86
C ALA A 548 -2.01 8.38 -27.35
N ALA A 549 -1.78 8.19 -28.65
CA ALA A 549 -1.62 6.87 -29.24
C ALA A 549 -0.21 6.29 -28.94
N PRO A 550 -0.01 4.97 -29.07
CA PRO A 550 1.29 4.35 -28.82
C PRO A 550 2.37 4.90 -29.76
N GLY A 551 3.50 5.34 -29.20
CA GLY A 551 4.60 5.95 -29.95
C GLY A 551 4.41 7.43 -30.26
N THR A 552 3.41 8.11 -29.67
CA THR A 552 3.11 9.52 -29.96
C THR A 552 3.36 10.44 -28.78
N ILE A 553 3.76 11.67 -29.09
CA ILE A 553 3.92 12.79 -28.15
C ILE A 553 2.79 13.77 -28.41
N LEU A 554 1.89 13.96 -27.45
CA LEU A 554 0.87 15.01 -27.48
C LEU A 554 1.25 16.18 -26.59
N ALA A 555 1.16 17.40 -27.11
CA ALA A 555 1.50 18.61 -26.40
C ALA A 555 0.40 19.67 -26.49
N ASP A 556 0.41 20.62 -25.55
CA ASP A 556 -0.44 21.80 -25.65
C ASP A 556 0.06 22.81 -26.70
N ALA A 557 -0.76 23.82 -26.98
CA ALA A 557 -0.49 24.80 -28.03
C ALA A 557 0.75 25.67 -27.75
N ASP A 558 1.11 25.90 -26.49
CA ASP A 558 2.28 26.71 -26.12
C ASP A 558 3.59 25.97 -26.43
N ILE A 559 3.64 24.68 -26.10
CA ILE A 559 4.75 23.82 -26.49
C ILE A 559 4.83 23.73 -28.02
N ALA A 560 3.73 23.46 -28.70
CA ALA A 560 3.71 23.32 -30.16
C ALA A 560 4.23 24.56 -30.89
N ARG A 561 3.80 25.76 -30.47
CA ARG A 561 4.27 27.03 -31.03
C ARG A 561 5.78 27.22 -30.87
N THR A 562 6.32 26.83 -29.71
CA THR A 562 7.75 26.97 -29.41
C THR A 562 8.56 25.96 -30.25
N VAL A 563 8.07 24.73 -30.36
CA VAL A 563 8.73 23.65 -31.12
C VAL A 563 8.66 23.88 -32.63
N ALA A 564 7.60 24.49 -33.16
CA ALA A 564 7.46 24.79 -34.59
C ALA A 564 8.59 25.68 -35.16
N MET A 565 9.38 26.33 -34.29
CA MET A 565 10.54 27.12 -34.67
C MET A 565 11.83 26.28 -34.80
N ARG A 566 11.79 24.99 -34.46
CA ARG A 566 12.94 24.09 -34.55
C ARG A 566 13.01 23.38 -35.91
N PRO A 567 14.20 23.28 -36.52
CA PRO A 567 14.36 22.70 -37.85
C PRO A 567 14.38 21.16 -37.89
N ASP A 568 14.45 20.50 -36.74
CA ASP A 568 14.59 19.04 -36.61
C ASP A 568 13.32 18.35 -36.08
N LEU A 569 12.30 19.12 -35.71
CA LEU A 569 11.02 18.63 -35.20
C LEU A 569 9.84 19.18 -36.00
N ASP A 570 8.90 18.31 -36.35
CA ASP A 570 7.63 18.65 -36.96
C ASP A 570 6.53 18.71 -35.88
N THR A 571 5.59 19.66 -36.05
CA THR A 571 4.38 19.74 -35.21
C THR A 571 3.13 19.78 -36.07
N ARG A 572 2.08 19.04 -35.68
CA ARG A 572 0.80 19.01 -36.39
C ARG A 572 -0.37 19.05 -35.41
N PRO A 573 -1.50 19.70 -35.76
CA PRO A 573 -2.71 19.59 -34.96
C PRO A 573 -3.18 18.13 -34.95
N TYR A 574 -3.51 17.62 -33.77
CA TYR A 574 -4.12 16.31 -33.61
C TYR A 574 -5.65 16.42 -33.63
N ARG A 575 -6.36 15.29 -33.67
CA ARG A 575 -7.84 15.31 -33.55
C ARG A 575 -8.27 15.94 -32.23
N ALA A 576 -9.41 16.62 -32.25
CA ALA A 576 -10.02 17.14 -31.03
C ALA A 576 -10.33 16.00 -30.05
N VAL A 577 -9.96 16.18 -28.79
CA VAL A 577 -10.17 15.21 -27.71
C VAL A 577 -10.96 15.86 -26.60
N GLN A 578 -11.95 15.12 -26.07
CA GLN A 578 -12.67 15.51 -24.88
C GLN A 578 -11.89 15.07 -23.65
N LEU A 579 -11.36 16.03 -22.90
CA LEU A 579 -10.62 15.75 -21.68
C LEU A 579 -11.50 16.03 -20.46
N SER A 580 -11.73 15.01 -19.64
CA SER A 580 -12.55 15.12 -18.43
C SER A 580 -12.06 16.27 -17.52
N GLY A 581 -12.97 17.21 -17.24
CA GLY A 581 -12.70 18.41 -16.42
C GLY A 581 -11.98 19.55 -17.12
N LEU A 582 -11.55 19.38 -18.39
CA LEU A 582 -10.86 20.42 -19.19
C LEU A 582 -11.63 20.80 -20.46
N GLY A 583 -12.64 20.01 -20.85
CA GLY A 583 -13.45 20.23 -22.05
C GLY A 583 -12.77 19.76 -23.33
N GLU A 584 -13.24 20.27 -24.47
CA GLU A 584 -12.70 19.93 -25.78
C GLU A 584 -11.41 20.70 -26.05
N LEU A 585 -10.35 19.98 -26.41
CA LEU A 585 -9.06 20.56 -26.73
C LEU A 585 -8.51 19.90 -28.00
N THR A 586 -7.81 20.69 -28.82
CA THR A 586 -7.06 20.21 -29.99
C THR A 586 -5.57 20.21 -29.64
N PRO A 587 -5.00 19.07 -29.22
CA PRO A 587 -3.59 18.98 -28.91
C PRO A 587 -2.76 18.92 -30.19
N TRP A 588 -1.44 18.92 -30.04
CA TRP A 588 -0.49 18.88 -31.15
C TRP A 588 0.40 17.66 -31.03
N THR A 589 0.66 16.96 -32.13
CA THR A 589 1.68 15.93 -32.19
C THR A 589 3.06 16.55 -32.42
N ILE A 590 4.09 15.93 -31.85
CA ILE A 590 5.50 16.29 -32.08
C ILE A 590 6.23 15.06 -32.60
N THR A 591 6.95 15.19 -33.71
CA THR A 591 7.72 14.10 -34.33
C THR A 591 9.08 14.60 -34.81
N ARG A 592 10.11 13.74 -34.82
CA ARG A 592 11.40 14.07 -35.43
C ARG A 592 11.29 14.01 -36.96
N HIS A 593 11.90 14.96 -37.67
CA HIS A 593 11.96 14.94 -39.14
C HIS A 593 12.44 13.58 -39.66
N GLY A 594 11.68 12.97 -40.58
CA GLY A 594 12.04 11.70 -41.23
C GLY A 594 11.56 10.42 -40.55
N THR A 595 10.80 10.52 -39.44
CA THR A 595 10.07 9.37 -38.87
C THR A 595 8.66 9.30 -39.48
N SER A 596 8.27 8.13 -40.01
CA SER A 596 6.95 7.92 -40.63
C SER A 596 5.82 7.91 -39.61
N ASP A 597 4.72 8.57 -39.96
CA ASP A 597 3.53 8.79 -39.13
C ASP A 597 2.78 7.46 -38.90
N PRO A 598 2.55 7.00 -37.65
CA PRO A 598 1.86 5.73 -37.39
C PRO A 598 0.42 5.67 -37.92
N ASP A 599 -0.22 6.83 -38.17
CA ASP A 599 -1.57 6.89 -38.73
C ASP A 599 -1.65 6.56 -40.23
N THR A 600 -0.52 6.42 -40.94
CA THR A 600 -0.52 6.01 -42.37
C THR A 600 -0.63 4.51 -42.63
N GLU A 601 -0.53 3.66 -41.60
CA GLU A 601 -0.66 2.19 -41.78
C GLU A 601 -2.08 1.64 -41.56
N GLY A 602 -3.04 2.47 -41.11
CA GLY A 602 -4.40 2.05 -40.74
C GLY A 602 -5.46 2.06 -41.84
N GLU A 603 -5.25 2.73 -42.97
CA GLU A 603 -6.27 2.87 -44.04
C GLU A 603 -6.11 1.86 -45.20
N SER A 604 -5.21 0.90 -45.09
CA SER A 604 -5.02 -0.15 -46.10
C SER A 604 -4.92 -1.53 -45.47
N ARG A 605 -6.02 -2.04 -44.90
CA ARG A 605 -6.30 -3.47 -44.78
C ARG A 605 -7.76 -3.80 -44.52
#